data_AF-A0A0A0KJQ4-F1
#
_entry.id   AF-A0A0A0KJQ4-F1
#
_cell.length_a   1.000
_cell.length_b   1.000
_cell.length_c   1.000
_cell.angle_alpha   90.00
_cell.angle_beta   90.00
_cell.angle_gamma   90.00
#
_symmetry.space_group_name_H-M   'P 1'
#
loop_
_entity.id
_entity.type
_entity.pdbx_description
1 polymer ?
#
loop_
_entity_poly.entity_id
_entity_poly.type
_entity_poly.pdbx_seq_one_letter_code
_entity_poly.pdbx_strand_id
1 'polypeptide(L)'
;MDTKHKEMQFLGAFRIFKETYKIISKNKKIFAMAALCFIHPLNFVLSGLMLTLNNILRNLHDYGNTSHLFSSHYMFIAWPYDIISIFFLFGWSILSTAGVSQTVATLYTGQEPSINDTMSVVVTVWKRLLVTFLCVILVFLIYHMIVGLALFIIILPLGEVDRTTLGVAFLFYFIGLFYLVVVLQLAGVVSVLEESRGFKAMENSRLLLKENMVSATVIVLTIYSGFGILLWLKALTKKMLFSPSTVPIWMYLLGSLSLDFLILVFLLWRLVSETMIYLVCKSYNHESIDKTTLSDPDPVLLRSSEC
;
A
#
# COMPACT_ATOMS: atom_id res chain seq x y z
N MET A 1 1.30 1.67 34.89
CA MET A 1 2.56 1.55 34.11
C MET A 1 2.28 1.53 32.60
N ASP A 2 1.21 0.88 32.14
CA ASP A 2 0.80 0.80 30.72
C ASP A 2 0.38 2.12 30.06
N THR A 3 -0.19 3.06 30.81
CA THR A 3 -0.64 4.36 30.27
C THR A 3 0.54 5.18 29.75
N LYS A 4 1.65 5.19 30.50
CA LYS A 4 2.88 5.92 30.13
C LYS A 4 3.53 5.33 28.89
N HIS A 5 3.46 4.01 28.70
CA HIS A 5 4.02 3.33 27.53
C HIS A 5 3.19 3.62 26.25
N LYS A 6 1.85 3.60 26.36
CA LYS A 6 0.95 3.98 25.26
C LYS A 6 1.13 5.45 24.84
N GLU A 7 1.26 6.35 25.81
CA GLU A 7 1.54 7.77 25.54
C GLU A 7 2.88 7.97 24.82
N MET A 8 3.92 7.25 25.26
CA MET A 8 5.24 7.29 24.60
C MET A 8 5.19 6.76 23.15
N GLN A 9 4.42 5.70 22.89
CA GLN A 9 4.22 5.17 21.53
C GLN A 9 3.43 6.12 20.63
N PHE A 10 2.41 6.80 21.17
CA PHE A 10 1.65 7.82 20.43
C PHE A 10 2.50 9.05 20.10
N LEU A 11 3.33 9.50 21.04
CA LEU A 11 4.36 10.52 20.81
C LEU A 11 5.36 10.07 19.73
N GLY A 12 5.67 8.77 19.67
CA GLY A 12 6.44 8.14 18.59
C GLY A 12 5.75 8.28 17.22
N ALA A 13 4.47 7.91 17.13
CA ALA A 13 3.70 8.02 15.89
C ALA A 13 3.60 9.46 15.36
N PHE A 14 3.33 10.42 16.26
CA PHE A 14 3.29 11.83 15.90
C PHE A 14 4.65 12.35 15.40
N ARG A 15 5.74 11.92 16.04
CA ARG A 15 7.10 12.26 15.61
C ARG A 15 7.39 11.70 14.22
N ILE A 16 6.95 10.48 13.91
CA ILE A 16 7.08 9.88 12.57
C ILE A 16 6.37 10.76 11.54
N PHE A 17 5.11 11.14 11.76
CA PHE A 17 4.40 12.01 10.83
C PHE A 17 5.08 13.37 10.65
N LYS A 18 5.59 13.96 11.74
CA LYS A 18 6.30 15.24 11.67
C LYS A 18 7.58 15.15 10.83
N GLU A 19 8.38 14.09 11.00
CA GLU A 19 9.61 13.89 10.22
C GLU A 19 9.29 13.55 8.75
N THR A 20 8.27 12.73 8.49
CA THR A 20 7.75 12.49 7.13
C THR A 20 7.40 13.81 6.43
N TYR A 21 6.67 14.71 7.11
CA TYR A 21 6.33 16.03 6.57
C TYR A 21 7.55 16.88 6.25
N LYS A 22 8.51 16.90 7.18
CA LYS A 22 9.74 17.67 7.03
C LYS A 22 10.56 17.21 5.83
N ILE A 23 10.70 15.88 5.64
CA ILE A 23 11.45 15.30 4.52
C ILE A 23 10.78 15.63 3.18
N ILE A 24 9.47 15.46 3.09
CA ILE A 24 8.70 15.77 1.87
C ILE A 24 8.78 17.27 1.56
N SER A 25 8.58 18.12 2.57
CA SER A 25 8.61 19.57 2.40
C SER A 25 10.01 20.11 2.07
N LYS A 26 11.08 19.45 2.51
CA LYS A 26 12.45 19.85 2.17
C LYS A 26 12.82 19.46 0.72
N ASN A 27 12.31 18.32 0.24
CA ASN A 27 12.68 17.76 -1.06
C ASN A 27 11.52 17.74 -2.08
N LYS A 28 10.70 18.81 -2.08
CA LYS A 28 9.45 18.89 -2.86
C LYS A 28 9.63 18.55 -4.34
N LYS A 29 10.73 18.98 -4.97
CA LYS A 29 10.99 18.76 -6.40
C LYS A 29 11.13 17.27 -6.74
N ILE A 30 11.90 16.53 -5.95
CA ILE A 30 12.14 15.10 -6.15
C ILE A 30 10.83 14.33 -5.91
N PHE A 31 10.14 14.62 -4.81
CA PHE A 31 8.88 13.96 -4.49
C PHE A 31 7.75 14.31 -5.46
N ALA A 32 7.71 15.52 -6.00
CA ALA A 32 6.78 15.90 -7.07
C ALA A 32 7.05 15.10 -8.35
N MET A 33 8.33 14.93 -8.73
CA MET A 33 8.71 14.10 -9.87
C MET A 33 8.35 12.63 -9.65
N ALA A 34 8.63 12.07 -8.47
CA ALA A 34 8.24 10.71 -8.12
C ALA A 34 6.70 10.54 -8.14
N ALA A 35 5.95 11.52 -7.64
CA ALA A 35 4.49 11.50 -7.69
C ALA A 35 3.97 11.49 -9.14
N LEU A 36 4.54 12.31 -10.02
CA LEU A 36 4.13 12.39 -11.43
C LEU A 36 4.52 11.15 -12.23
N CYS A 37 5.72 10.59 -12.01
CA CYS A 37 6.20 9.42 -12.76
C CYS A 37 5.59 8.11 -12.25
N PHE A 38 5.48 7.93 -10.93
CA PHE A 38 5.04 6.66 -10.35
C PHE A 38 3.60 6.70 -9.86
N ILE A 39 3.19 7.73 -9.13
CA ILE A 39 1.90 7.67 -8.43
C ILE A 39 0.75 8.09 -9.34
N HIS A 40 0.99 9.00 -10.28
CA HIS A 40 -0.03 9.50 -11.18
C HIS A 40 -0.58 8.42 -12.13
N PRO A 41 0.25 7.60 -12.80
CA PRO A 41 -0.26 6.49 -13.63
C PRO A 41 -1.07 5.48 -12.81
N LEU A 42 -0.62 5.19 -11.57
CA LEU A 42 -1.34 4.31 -10.65
C LEU A 42 -2.73 4.87 -10.30
N ASN A 43 -2.80 6.16 -9.94
CA ASN A 43 -4.06 6.81 -9.60
C ASN A 43 -5.04 6.87 -10.80
N PHE A 44 -4.52 7.10 -12.01
CA PHE A 44 -5.32 7.12 -13.23
C PHE A 44 -5.97 5.76 -13.50
N VAL A 45 -5.18 4.68 -13.51
CA VAL A 45 -5.70 3.32 -13.76
C VAL A 45 -6.62 2.86 -12.63
N LEU A 46 -6.31 3.19 -11.37
CA LEU A 46 -7.17 2.89 -10.22
C LEU A 46 -8.54 3.55 -10.37
N SER A 47 -8.57 4.78 -10.88
CA SER A 47 -9.82 5.52 -11.11
C SER A 47 -10.70 4.85 -12.16
N GLY A 48 -10.08 4.31 -13.22
CA GLY A 48 -10.75 3.52 -14.26
C GLY A 48 -11.31 2.21 -13.71
N LEU A 49 -10.48 1.42 -13.03
CA LEU A 49 -10.90 0.16 -12.41
C LEU A 49 -12.06 0.37 -11.42
N MET A 50 -11.97 1.38 -10.55
CA MET A 50 -13.04 1.70 -9.60
C MET A 50 -14.34 2.13 -10.29
N LEU A 51 -14.26 2.72 -11.50
CA LEU A 51 -15.45 3.04 -12.28
C LEU A 51 -16.14 1.76 -12.76
N THR A 52 -15.38 0.83 -13.33
CA THR A 52 -15.91 -0.47 -13.79
C THR A 52 -16.54 -1.25 -12.63
N LEU A 53 -15.83 -1.35 -11.50
CA LEU A 53 -16.30 -2.05 -10.30
C LEU A 53 -17.57 -1.42 -9.73
N ASN A 54 -17.65 -0.09 -9.64
CA ASN A 54 -18.86 0.58 -9.14
C ASN A 54 -20.07 0.37 -10.06
N ASN A 55 -19.86 0.34 -11.38
CA ASN A 55 -20.95 0.02 -12.32
C ASN A 55 -21.45 -1.42 -12.14
N ILE A 56 -20.54 -2.38 -11.96
CA ILE A 56 -20.89 -3.77 -11.66
C ILE A 56 -21.68 -3.85 -10.36
N LEU A 57 -21.18 -3.23 -9.29
CA LEU A 57 -21.82 -3.25 -7.97
C LEU A 57 -23.21 -2.60 -7.99
N ARG A 58 -23.35 -1.48 -8.70
CA ARG A 58 -24.64 -0.81 -8.87
C ARG A 58 -25.62 -1.68 -9.65
N ASN A 59 -25.19 -2.33 -10.72
CA ASN A 59 -26.04 -3.23 -11.49
C ASN A 59 -26.49 -4.45 -10.67
N LEU A 60 -25.60 -5.01 -9.85
CA LEU A 60 -25.93 -6.07 -8.89
C LEU A 60 -26.93 -5.60 -7.83
N HIS A 61 -26.76 -4.38 -7.29
CA HIS A 61 -27.62 -3.85 -6.24
C HIS A 61 -29.01 -3.42 -6.74
N ASP A 62 -29.06 -2.64 -7.83
CA ASP A 62 -30.30 -2.03 -8.33
C ASP A 62 -31.18 -3.06 -9.09
N TYR A 63 -30.57 -4.05 -9.75
CA TYR A 63 -31.31 -4.98 -10.62
C TYR A 63 -31.26 -6.43 -10.16
N GLY A 64 -30.41 -6.80 -9.18
CA GLY A 64 -30.18 -8.20 -8.79
C GLY A 64 -29.73 -9.09 -9.96
N ASN A 65 -29.31 -8.48 -11.07
CA ASN A 65 -29.22 -9.13 -12.36
C ASN A 65 -27.76 -9.34 -12.75
N THR A 66 -27.34 -10.60 -12.83
CA THR A 66 -25.99 -10.98 -13.25
C THR A 66 -25.84 -11.02 -14.77
N SER A 67 -26.92 -10.82 -15.54
CA SER A 67 -26.87 -10.87 -17.01
C SER A 67 -25.87 -9.87 -17.62
N HIS A 68 -25.61 -8.73 -16.96
CA HIS A 68 -24.60 -7.76 -17.39
C HIS A 68 -23.17 -8.30 -17.27
N LEU A 69 -22.89 -9.19 -16.31
CA LEU A 69 -21.59 -9.88 -16.19
C LEU A 69 -21.39 -10.91 -17.31
N PHE A 70 -22.49 -11.45 -17.85
CA PHE A 70 -22.49 -12.37 -18.99
C PHE A 70 -22.78 -11.68 -20.33
N SER A 71 -22.89 -10.34 -20.33
CA SER A 71 -23.03 -9.56 -21.55
C SER A 71 -21.75 -9.68 -22.39
N SER A 72 -21.91 -9.84 -23.71
CA SER A 72 -20.79 -9.90 -24.64
C SER A 72 -19.87 -8.70 -24.48
N HIS A 73 -20.41 -7.50 -24.24
CA HIS A 73 -19.60 -6.30 -24.04
C HIS A 73 -18.71 -6.38 -22.78
N TYR A 74 -19.23 -6.88 -21.66
CA TYR A 74 -18.45 -7.03 -20.43
C TYR A 74 -17.38 -8.11 -20.58
N MET A 75 -17.76 -9.27 -21.12
CA MET A 75 -16.87 -10.43 -21.25
C MET A 75 -15.72 -10.18 -22.23
N PHE A 76 -15.97 -9.48 -23.35
CA PHE A 76 -14.95 -9.26 -24.38
C PHE A 76 -14.12 -7.97 -24.20
N ILE A 77 -14.64 -6.96 -23.48
CA ILE A 77 -13.97 -5.64 -23.38
C ILE A 77 -13.64 -5.29 -21.92
N ALA A 78 -14.65 -5.25 -21.04
CA ALA A 78 -14.45 -4.77 -19.67
C ALA A 78 -13.62 -5.74 -18.81
N TRP A 79 -13.87 -7.05 -18.92
CA TRP A 79 -13.15 -8.05 -18.12
C TRP A 79 -11.65 -8.14 -18.46
N PRO A 80 -11.23 -8.19 -19.76
CA PRO A 80 -9.81 -8.08 -20.11
C PRO A 80 -9.19 -6.75 -19.67
N TYR A 81 -9.92 -5.63 -19.80
CA TYR A 81 -9.46 -4.33 -19.32
C TYR A 81 -9.21 -4.33 -17.81
N ASP A 82 -10.12 -4.89 -17.01
CA ASP A 82 -9.97 -4.97 -15.56
C ASP A 82 -8.78 -5.86 -15.18
N ILE A 83 -8.59 -7.01 -15.85
CA ILE A 83 -7.44 -7.89 -15.64
C ILE A 83 -6.12 -7.15 -15.94
N ILE A 84 -6.02 -6.51 -17.11
CA ILE A 84 -4.83 -5.76 -17.52
C ILE A 84 -4.58 -4.61 -16.54
N SER A 85 -5.64 -3.91 -16.12
CA SER A 85 -5.56 -2.82 -15.15
C SER A 85 -5.03 -3.32 -13.80
N ILE A 86 -5.45 -4.48 -13.32
CA ILE A 86 -4.95 -5.09 -12.08
C ILE A 86 -3.45 -5.41 -12.21
N PHE A 87 -3.01 -6.03 -13.31
CA PHE A 87 -1.58 -6.31 -13.53
C PHE A 87 -0.75 -5.02 -13.63
N PHE A 88 -1.28 -3.99 -14.30
CA PHE A 88 -0.63 -2.68 -14.40
C PHE A 88 -0.52 -2.03 -13.02
N LEU A 89 -1.61 -1.95 -12.25
CA LEU A 89 -1.62 -1.40 -10.89
C LEU A 89 -0.64 -2.13 -9.99
N PHE A 90 -0.57 -3.45 -10.10
CA PHE A 90 0.37 -4.27 -9.36
C PHE A 90 1.83 -3.93 -9.69
N GLY A 91 2.20 -3.96 -10.98
CA GLY A 91 3.56 -3.64 -11.41
C GLY A 91 3.98 -2.21 -11.05
N TRP A 92 3.06 -1.26 -11.21
CA TRP A 92 3.33 0.14 -10.92
C TRP A 92 3.36 0.45 -9.41
N SER A 93 2.60 -0.29 -8.60
CA SER A 93 2.67 -0.21 -7.13
C SER A 93 4.02 -0.70 -6.62
N ILE A 94 4.55 -1.80 -7.18
CA ILE A 94 5.90 -2.30 -6.90
C ILE A 94 6.92 -1.22 -7.24
N LEU A 95 6.84 -0.66 -8.44
CA LEU A 95 7.77 0.36 -8.92
C LEU A 95 7.77 1.62 -8.03
N SER A 96 6.57 2.07 -7.66
CA SER A 96 6.38 3.22 -6.77
C SER A 96 6.92 2.96 -5.36
N THR A 97 6.71 1.76 -4.82
CA THR A 97 7.21 1.38 -3.48
C THR A 97 8.73 1.34 -3.49
N ALA A 98 9.33 0.72 -4.51
CA ALA A 98 10.77 0.64 -4.67
C ALA A 98 11.42 2.03 -4.82
N GLY A 99 10.94 2.85 -5.77
CA GLY A 99 11.52 4.16 -6.04
C GLY A 99 11.38 5.12 -4.86
N VAL A 100 10.20 5.18 -4.22
CA VAL A 100 9.98 6.10 -3.09
C VAL A 100 10.78 5.66 -1.86
N SER A 101 10.77 4.38 -1.50
CA SER A 101 11.50 3.91 -0.31
C SER A 101 13.02 4.07 -0.46
N GLN A 102 13.58 3.83 -1.65
CA GLN A 102 14.99 4.09 -1.93
C GLN A 102 15.33 5.58 -1.86
N THR A 103 14.51 6.45 -2.45
CA THR A 103 14.69 7.91 -2.37
C THR A 103 14.68 8.38 -0.91
N VAL A 104 13.78 7.82 -0.10
CA VAL A 104 13.70 8.15 1.31
C VAL A 104 14.92 7.64 2.09
N ALA A 105 15.40 6.44 1.79
CA ALA A 105 16.60 5.89 2.41
C ALA A 105 17.86 6.70 2.07
N THR A 106 18.06 7.09 0.80
CA THR A 106 19.21 7.91 0.38
C THR A 106 19.18 9.32 0.99
N LEU A 107 18.00 9.94 1.07
CA LEU A 107 17.82 11.21 1.77
C LEU A 107 18.09 11.09 3.28
N TYR A 108 17.76 9.94 3.89
CA TYR A 108 18.03 9.68 5.29
C TYR A 108 19.52 9.45 5.58
N THR A 109 20.27 8.86 4.64
CA THR A 109 21.73 8.70 4.75
C THR A 109 22.53 9.94 4.34
N GLY A 110 21.87 10.98 3.82
CA GLY A 110 22.48 12.26 3.46
C GLY A 110 23.13 12.30 2.06
N GLN A 111 22.87 11.31 1.22
CA GLN A 111 23.36 11.27 -0.17
C GLN A 111 22.39 11.97 -1.12
N GLU A 112 22.91 12.57 -2.19
CA GLU A 112 22.06 13.17 -3.24
C GLU A 112 21.43 12.07 -4.12
N PRO A 113 20.11 12.12 -4.38
CA PRO A 113 19.45 11.10 -5.19
C PRO A 113 19.77 11.30 -6.67
N SER A 114 20.64 10.45 -7.22
CA SER A 114 20.88 10.31 -8.66
C SER A 114 19.81 9.43 -9.31
N ILE A 115 19.13 9.95 -10.33
CA ILE A 115 18.01 9.28 -11.04
C ILE A 115 18.50 8.02 -11.77
N ASN A 116 19.72 8.06 -12.34
CA ASN A 116 20.28 6.94 -13.10
C ASN A 116 20.64 5.76 -12.19
N ASP A 117 21.17 6.05 -11.00
CA ASP A 117 21.47 5.02 -10.00
C ASP A 117 20.18 4.44 -9.42
N THR A 118 19.15 5.27 -9.25
CA THR A 118 17.83 4.82 -8.76
C THR A 118 17.17 3.85 -9.75
N MET A 119 17.22 4.10 -11.06
CA MET A 119 16.63 3.17 -12.05
C MET A 119 17.33 1.80 -12.09
N SER A 120 18.67 1.75 -11.99
CA SER A 120 19.40 0.47 -12.03
C SER A 120 19.12 -0.38 -10.79
N VAL A 121 19.06 0.27 -9.62
CA VAL A 121 18.74 -0.40 -8.36
C VAL A 121 17.28 -0.86 -8.38
N VAL A 122 16.34 -0.06 -8.87
CA VAL A 122 14.92 -0.41 -9.01
C VAL A 122 14.69 -1.66 -9.88
N VAL A 123 15.38 -1.78 -11.03
CA VAL A 123 15.32 -2.98 -11.89
C VAL A 123 15.88 -4.21 -11.17
N THR A 124 16.88 -4.01 -10.32
CA THR A 124 17.54 -5.09 -9.56
C THR A 124 16.67 -5.57 -8.38
N VAL A 125 16.00 -4.65 -7.68
CA VAL A 125 15.11 -4.99 -6.55
C VAL A 125 13.70 -5.40 -6.98
N TRP A 126 13.27 -5.11 -8.22
CA TRP A 126 11.95 -5.49 -8.72
C TRP A 126 11.70 -7.00 -8.57
N LYS A 127 12.63 -7.87 -8.99
CA LYS A 127 12.43 -9.33 -8.91
C LYS A 127 12.19 -9.78 -7.46
N ARG A 128 12.96 -9.22 -6.53
CA ARG A 128 12.85 -9.47 -5.09
C ARG A 128 11.48 -9.00 -4.56
N LEU A 129 11.08 -7.80 -4.91
CA LEU A 129 9.81 -7.21 -4.49
C LEU A 129 8.61 -7.96 -5.08
N LEU A 130 8.70 -8.39 -6.35
CA LEU A 130 7.68 -9.19 -7.03
C LEU A 130 7.44 -10.52 -6.31
N VAL A 131 8.50 -11.22 -5.89
CA VAL A 131 8.37 -12.45 -5.10
C VAL A 131 7.64 -12.17 -3.79
N THR A 132 8.02 -11.12 -3.06
CA THR A 132 7.35 -10.74 -1.81
C THR A 132 5.87 -10.44 -2.03
N PHE A 133 5.53 -9.67 -3.06
CA PHE A 133 4.15 -9.37 -3.41
C PHE A 133 3.33 -10.61 -3.81
N LEU A 134 3.91 -11.55 -4.56
CA LEU A 134 3.26 -12.84 -4.86
C LEU A 134 2.99 -13.64 -3.59
N CYS A 135 3.96 -13.69 -2.67
CA CYS A 135 3.76 -14.33 -1.38
C CYS A 135 2.68 -13.60 -0.55
N VAL A 136 2.61 -12.26 -0.59
CA VAL A 136 1.53 -11.47 0.04
C VAL A 136 0.16 -11.87 -0.52
N ILE A 137 0.02 -11.94 -1.84
CA ILE A 137 -1.22 -12.36 -2.50
C ILE A 137 -1.61 -13.78 -2.05
N LEU A 138 -0.65 -14.70 -2.02
CA LEU A 138 -0.88 -16.07 -1.60
C LEU A 138 -1.36 -16.16 -0.14
N VAL A 139 -0.74 -15.41 0.77
CA VAL A 139 -1.15 -15.36 2.19
C VAL A 139 -2.56 -14.78 2.34
N PHE A 140 -2.89 -13.71 1.61
CA PHE A 140 -4.24 -13.16 1.59
C PHE A 140 -5.26 -14.18 1.10
N LEU A 141 -4.96 -14.90 0.03
CA LEU A 141 -5.86 -15.91 -0.55
C LEU A 141 -6.09 -17.04 0.46
N ILE A 142 -5.03 -17.58 1.06
CA ILE A 142 -5.12 -18.63 2.09
C ILE A 142 -5.96 -18.14 3.28
N TYR A 143 -5.74 -16.92 3.76
CA TYR A 143 -6.51 -16.36 4.87
C TYR A 143 -8.02 -16.30 4.56
N HIS A 144 -8.41 -15.76 3.40
CA HIS A 144 -9.81 -15.67 3.00
C HIS A 144 -10.42 -17.06 2.77
N MET A 145 -9.66 -18.01 2.23
CA MET A 145 -10.11 -19.39 2.04
C MET A 145 -10.38 -20.09 3.38
N ILE A 146 -9.48 -19.95 4.36
CA ILE A 146 -9.64 -20.53 5.70
C ILE A 146 -10.87 -19.94 6.40
N VAL A 147 -11.02 -18.62 6.37
CA VAL A 147 -12.18 -17.96 6.99
C VAL A 147 -13.47 -18.33 6.28
N GLY A 148 -13.47 -18.34 4.95
CA GLY A 148 -14.62 -18.74 4.15
C GLY A 148 -15.05 -20.19 4.44
N LEU A 149 -14.09 -21.10 4.54
CA LEU A 149 -14.35 -22.50 4.93
C LEU A 149 -14.87 -22.59 6.37
N ALA A 150 -14.30 -21.84 7.31
CA ALA A 150 -14.75 -21.82 8.70
C ALA A 150 -16.20 -21.32 8.80
N LEU A 151 -16.55 -20.23 8.10
CA LEU A 151 -17.92 -19.73 8.03
C LEU A 151 -18.86 -20.75 7.39
N PHE A 152 -18.44 -21.41 6.33
CA PHE A 152 -19.21 -22.46 5.66
C PHE A 152 -19.53 -23.63 6.60
N ILE A 153 -18.54 -24.10 7.36
CA ILE A 153 -18.70 -25.17 8.36
C ILE A 153 -19.62 -24.74 9.51
N ILE A 154 -19.62 -23.46 9.91
CA ILE A 154 -20.51 -22.95 10.96
C ILE A 154 -21.96 -22.85 10.47
N ILE A 155 -22.17 -22.39 9.23
CA ILE A 155 -23.52 -22.13 8.69
C ILE A 155 -24.25 -23.43 8.30
N LEU A 156 -23.56 -24.38 7.66
CA LEU A 156 -24.15 -25.63 7.15
C LEU A 156 -24.93 -26.48 8.17
N PRO A 157 -24.38 -26.80 9.36
CA PRO A 157 -25.03 -27.68 10.32
C PRO A 157 -26.00 -26.96 11.25
N LEU A 158 -25.88 -25.63 11.42
CA LEU A 158 -26.68 -24.90 12.40
C LEU A 158 -28.04 -24.46 11.86
N GLY A 159 -28.21 -24.31 10.54
CA GLY A 159 -29.48 -23.92 9.88
C GLY A 159 -29.92 -22.48 10.18
N GLU A 160 -29.85 -22.08 11.45
CA GLU A 160 -29.98 -20.73 11.97
C GLU A 160 -28.72 -20.41 12.80
N VAL A 161 -27.89 -19.50 12.27
CA VAL A 161 -26.74 -18.98 13.01
C VAL A 161 -27.20 -17.75 13.79
N ASP A 162 -27.03 -17.78 15.12
CA ASP A 162 -27.32 -16.61 15.94
C ASP A 162 -26.51 -15.40 15.44
N ARG A 163 -27.18 -14.25 15.34
CA ARG A 163 -26.61 -12.99 14.88
C ARG A 163 -25.41 -12.59 15.76
N THR A 164 -25.41 -12.96 17.03
CA THR A 164 -24.28 -12.70 17.94
C THR A 164 -23.04 -13.52 17.56
N THR A 165 -23.20 -14.82 17.31
CA THR A 165 -22.11 -15.72 16.87
C THR A 165 -21.49 -15.25 15.56
N LEU A 166 -22.33 -14.88 14.60
CA LEU A 166 -21.88 -14.32 13.32
C LEU A 166 -21.10 -13.01 13.54
N GLY A 167 -21.60 -12.11 14.38
CA GLY A 167 -20.96 -10.84 14.71
C GLY A 167 -19.58 -11.02 15.35
N VAL A 168 -19.45 -11.97 16.28
CA VAL A 168 -18.17 -12.31 16.91
C VAL A 168 -17.19 -12.88 15.89
N ALA A 169 -17.63 -13.78 15.01
CA ALA A 169 -16.78 -14.32 13.95
C ALA A 169 -16.26 -13.24 12.99
N PHE A 170 -17.13 -12.29 12.60
CA PHE A 170 -16.72 -11.14 11.80
C PHE A 170 -15.71 -10.25 12.52
N LEU A 171 -15.89 -10.01 13.83
CA LEU A 171 -14.95 -9.22 14.62
C LEU A 171 -13.55 -9.85 14.60
N PHE A 172 -13.44 -11.15 14.86
CA PHE A 172 -12.16 -11.87 14.78
C PHE A 172 -11.56 -11.83 13.37
N TYR A 173 -12.39 -11.98 12.35
CA TYR A 173 -11.95 -11.85 10.95
C TYR A 173 -11.35 -10.46 10.66
N PHE A 174 -12.00 -9.38 11.09
CA PHE A 174 -11.49 -8.04 10.84
C PHE A 174 -10.21 -7.75 11.63
N ILE A 175 -10.10 -8.25 12.88
CA ILE A 175 -8.87 -8.12 13.68
C ILE A 175 -7.71 -8.86 13.00
N GLY A 176 -7.93 -10.11 12.57
CA GLY A 176 -6.92 -10.91 11.87
C GLY A 176 -6.52 -10.30 10.53
N LEU A 177 -7.51 -9.82 9.76
CA LEU A 177 -7.29 -9.16 8.47
C LEU A 177 -6.47 -7.88 8.67
N PHE A 178 -6.82 -7.07 9.67
CA PHE A 178 -6.11 -5.84 9.98
C PHE A 178 -4.65 -6.13 10.36
N TYR A 179 -4.41 -7.11 11.23
CA TYR A 179 -3.05 -7.52 11.59
C TYR A 179 -2.24 -7.98 10.36
N LEU A 180 -2.84 -8.82 9.50
CA LEU A 180 -2.20 -9.26 8.26
C LEU A 180 -1.87 -8.08 7.35
N VAL A 181 -2.80 -7.15 7.17
CA VAL A 181 -2.58 -5.95 6.35
C VAL A 181 -1.36 -5.16 6.85
N VAL A 182 -1.23 -4.93 8.16
CA VAL A 182 -0.09 -4.22 8.75
C VAL A 182 1.24 -4.95 8.48
N VAL A 183 1.28 -6.26 8.71
CA VAL A 183 2.49 -7.09 8.50
C VAL A 183 2.90 -7.12 7.03
N LEU A 184 1.93 -7.32 6.14
CA LEU A 184 2.17 -7.51 4.71
C LEU A 184 2.55 -6.19 4.01
N GLN A 185 2.03 -5.06 4.47
CA GLN A 185 2.48 -3.75 3.99
C GLN A 185 3.95 -3.48 4.30
N LEU A 186 4.35 -3.70 5.57
CA LEU A 186 5.74 -3.49 5.98
C LEU A 186 6.68 -4.49 5.30
N ALA A 187 6.22 -5.71 5.01
CA ALA A 187 7.02 -6.69 4.26
C ALA A 187 7.45 -6.18 2.88
N GLY A 188 6.61 -5.38 2.20
CA GLY A 188 6.97 -4.74 0.94
C GLY A 188 8.14 -3.77 1.09
N VAL A 189 8.11 -2.91 2.12
CA VAL A 189 9.19 -1.97 2.43
C VAL A 189 10.46 -2.69 2.88
N VAL A 190 10.34 -3.68 3.76
CA VAL A 190 11.44 -4.55 4.21
C VAL A 190 12.10 -5.23 3.02
N SER A 191 11.31 -5.76 2.08
CA SER A 191 11.84 -6.39 0.87
C SER A 191 12.55 -5.43 -0.08
N VAL A 192 12.34 -4.11 0.01
CA VAL A 192 13.12 -3.13 -0.77
C VAL A 192 14.41 -2.77 -0.05
N LEU A 193 14.34 -2.58 1.27
CA LEU A 193 15.43 -2.03 2.08
C LEU A 193 16.36 -3.10 2.65
N GLU A 194 15.94 -4.36 2.65
CA GLU A 194 16.74 -5.48 3.13
C GLU A 194 16.96 -6.53 2.05
N GLU A 195 18.01 -7.32 2.26
CA GLU A 195 18.27 -8.49 1.45
C GLU A 195 17.33 -9.69 1.73
N SER A 196 16.17 -9.47 2.36
CA SER A 196 15.14 -10.49 2.54
C SER A 196 14.15 -10.51 1.36
N ARG A 197 13.49 -11.67 1.11
CA ARG A 197 12.50 -11.85 0.03
C ARG A 197 11.36 -12.75 0.49
N GLY A 198 10.17 -12.59 -0.08
CA GLY A 198 9.08 -13.56 0.10
C GLY A 198 8.61 -13.66 1.56
N PHE A 199 8.45 -14.89 2.04
CA PHE A 199 8.08 -15.18 3.43
C PHE A 199 9.11 -14.68 4.46
N LYS A 200 10.40 -14.66 4.12
CA LYS A 200 11.45 -14.14 5.02
C LYS A 200 11.26 -12.65 5.28
N ALA A 201 10.83 -11.87 4.27
CA ALA A 201 10.53 -10.45 4.46
C ALA A 201 9.30 -10.23 5.36
N MET A 202 8.30 -11.13 5.31
CA MET A 202 7.14 -11.09 6.20
C MET A 202 7.46 -11.49 7.64
N GLU A 203 8.37 -12.44 7.81
CA GLU A 203 8.87 -12.81 9.13
C GLU A 203 9.61 -11.64 9.78
N ASN A 204 10.52 -11.00 9.02
CA ASN A 204 11.22 -9.81 9.46
C ASN A 204 10.24 -8.67 9.80
N SER A 205 9.22 -8.42 8.96
CA SER A 205 8.23 -7.38 9.26
C SER A 205 7.43 -7.67 10.52
N ARG A 206 7.09 -8.94 10.78
CA ARG A 206 6.43 -9.37 12.03
C ARG A 206 7.32 -9.19 13.25
N LEU A 207 8.61 -9.49 13.16
CA LEU A 207 9.57 -9.30 14.25
C LEU A 207 9.73 -7.82 14.60
N LEU A 208 9.86 -6.95 13.58
CA LEU A 208 9.92 -5.49 13.76
C LEU A 208 8.65 -4.94 14.41
N LEU A 209 7.50 -5.46 14.01
CA LEU A 209 6.21 -5.05 14.52
C LEU A 209 6.02 -5.39 16.00
N LYS A 210 6.53 -6.54 16.46
CA LYS A 210 6.33 -7.04 17.84
C LYS A 210 6.69 -6.02 18.92
N GLU A 211 7.73 -5.23 18.71
CA GLU A 211 8.23 -4.27 19.70
C GLU A 211 7.48 -2.93 19.68
N ASN A 212 6.89 -2.54 18.55
CA ASN A 212 6.21 -1.25 18.38
C ASN A 212 4.84 -1.36 17.69
N MET A 213 4.11 -2.44 18.01
CA MET A 213 2.83 -2.80 17.40
C MET A 213 1.83 -1.64 17.42
N VAL A 214 1.75 -0.90 18.53
CA VAL A 214 0.75 0.15 18.71
C VAL A 214 1.01 1.35 17.79
N SER A 215 2.25 1.84 17.73
CA SER A 215 2.59 2.97 16.83
C SER A 215 2.39 2.60 15.37
N ALA A 216 2.87 1.42 14.96
CA ALA A 216 2.70 0.94 13.59
C ALA A 216 1.21 0.74 13.26
N THR A 217 0.44 0.16 14.18
CA THR A 217 -1.01 0.00 14.07
C THR A 217 -1.72 1.33 13.91
N VAL A 218 -1.44 2.32 14.76
CA VAL A 218 -2.07 3.65 14.70
C VAL A 218 -1.78 4.34 13.37
N ILE A 219 -0.54 4.28 12.89
CA ILE A 219 -0.16 4.91 11.62
C ILE A 219 -0.84 4.22 10.44
N VAL A 220 -0.74 2.89 10.36
CA VAL A 220 -1.36 2.12 9.27
C VAL A 220 -2.88 2.31 9.27
N LEU A 221 -3.52 2.28 10.45
CA LEU A 221 -4.95 2.56 10.57
C LEU A 221 -5.31 3.98 10.10
N THR A 222 -4.52 4.99 10.47
CA THR A 222 -4.73 6.38 10.03
C THR A 222 -4.59 6.51 8.51
N ILE A 223 -3.60 5.82 7.92
CA ILE A 223 -3.38 5.80 6.47
C ILE A 223 -4.57 5.15 5.74
N TYR A 224 -5.01 3.97 6.17
CA TYR A 224 -6.09 3.26 5.49
C TYR A 224 -7.45 3.93 5.69
N SER A 225 -7.75 4.42 6.88
CA SER A 225 -8.97 5.19 7.13
C SER A 225 -9.00 6.48 6.32
N GLY A 226 -7.88 7.22 6.25
CA GLY A 226 -7.75 8.41 5.40
C GLY A 226 -7.94 8.09 3.92
N PHE A 227 -7.34 7.01 3.43
CA PHE A 227 -7.53 6.57 2.04
C PHE A 227 -8.99 6.21 1.74
N GLY A 228 -9.64 5.48 2.65
CA GLY A 228 -11.06 5.13 2.54
C GLY A 228 -11.97 6.36 2.48
N ILE A 229 -11.71 7.37 3.32
CA ILE A 229 -12.44 8.65 3.30
C ILE A 229 -12.27 9.36 1.95
N LEU A 230 -11.04 9.41 1.40
CA LEU A 230 -10.78 10.03 0.10
C LEU A 230 -11.53 9.31 -1.04
N LEU A 231 -11.51 7.98 -1.05
CA LEU A 231 -12.25 7.19 -2.02
C LEU A 231 -13.77 7.39 -1.88
N TRP A 232 -14.27 7.47 -0.65
CA TRP A 232 -15.68 7.73 -0.37
C TRP A 232 -16.11 9.13 -0.86
N LEU A 233 -15.32 10.16 -0.58
CA LEU A 233 -15.55 11.52 -1.10
C LEU A 233 -15.58 11.54 -2.63
N LYS A 234 -14.64 10.83 -3.28
CA LYS A 234 -14.61 10.69 -4.74
C LYS A 234 -15.85 9.98 -5.29
N ALA A 235 -16.35 8.96 -4.59
CA ALA A 235 -17.60 8.29 -4.96
C ALA A 235 -18.80 9.24 -4.82
N LEU A 236 -18.84 10.08 -3.78
CA LEU A 236 -19.89 11.10 -3.61
C LEU A 236 -19.87 12.15 -4.72
N THR A 237 -18.70 12.68 -5.09
CA THR A 237 -18.57 13.64 -6.19
C THR A 237 -19.10 13.06 -7.50
N LYS A 238 -18.81 11.78 -7.78
CA LYS A 238 -19.36 11.06 -8.94
C LYS A 238 -20.88 10.90 -8.87
N LYS A 239 -21.43 10.59 -7.69
CA LYS A 239 -22.89 10.48 -7.50
C LYS A 239 -23.60 11.82 -7.77
N MET A 240 -22.98 12.94 -7.41
CA MET A 240 -23.52 14.27 -7.69
C MET A 240 -23.58 14.61 -9.18
N LEU A 241 -22.68 14.07 -10.02
CA LEU A 241 -22.71 14.26 -11.48
C LEU A 241 -24.01 13.71 -12.11
N PHE A 242 -24.54 12.62 -11.57
CA PHE A 242 -25.77 11.98 -12.07
C PHE A 242 -27.05 12.62 -11.49
N SER A 243 -26.93 13.66 -10.65
CA SER A 243 -28.08 14.41 -10.14
C SER A 243 -28.45 15.54 -11.12
N PRO A 244 -29.67 15.58 -11.70
CA PRO A 244 -29.90 16.27 -12.97
C PRO A 244 -29.94 17.81 -12.98
N SER A 245 -29.72 18.55 -11.87
CA SER A 245 -30.23 19.94 -11.85
C SER A 245 -29.51 21.01 -11.01
N THR A 246 -28.35 20.79 -10.39
CA THR A 246 -27.82 21.79 -9.43
C THR A 246 -26.37 22.23 -9.59
N VAL A 247 -25.49 21.46 -10.24
CA VAL A 247 -24.04 21.75 -10.26
C VAL A 247 -23.54 22.01 -11.68
N PRO A 248 -22.90 23.16 -11.97
CA PRO A 248 -22.29 23.40 -13.27
C PRO A 248 -21.13 22.42 -13.53
N ILE A 249 -21.04 21.92 -14.77
CA ILE A 249 -20.06 20.88 -15.19
C ILE A 249 -18.62 21.27 -14.85
N TRP A 250 -18.25 22.54 -15.00
CA TRP A 250 -16.91 23.04 -14.66
C TRP A 250 -16.57 22.86 -13.18
N MET A 251 -17.53 23.08 -12.27
CA MET A 251 -17.32 22.91 -10.83
C MET A 251 -17.09 21.43 -10.47
N TYR A 252 -17.79 20.52 -11.14
CA TYR A 252 -17.55 19.09 -11.01
C TYR A 252 -16.16 18.69 -11.52
N LEU A 253 -15.75 19.15 -12.70
CA LEU A 253 -14.44 18.85 -13.27
C LEU A 253 -13.31 19.32 -12.34
N LEU A 254 -13.43 20.53 -11.81
CA LEU A 254 -12.50 21.09 -10.84
C LEU A 254 -12.49 20.28 -9.53
N GLY A 255 -13.66 19.87 -9.03
CA GLY A 255 -13.79 19.01 -7.85
C GLY A 255 -13.16 17.63 -8.03
N SER A 256 -13.37 17.00 -9.18
CA SER A 256 -12.76 15.70 -9.50
C SER A 256 -11.23 15.82 -9.61
N LEU A 257 -10.74 16.81 -10.37
CA LEU A 257 -9.30 17.03 -10.55
C LEU A 257 -8.59 17.35 -9.24
N SER A 258 -9.21 18.16 -8.37
CA SER A 258 -8.65 18.48 -7.06
C SER A 258 -8.64 17.26 -6.12
N LEU A 259 -9.67 16.40 -6.15
CA LEU A 259 -9.67 15.14 -5.40
C LEU A 259 -8.63 14.15 -5.94
N ASP A 260 -8.46 14.07 -7.26
CA ASP A 260 -7.44 13.22 -7.88
C ASP A 260 -6.03 13.68 -7.48
N PHE A 261 -5.80 14.99 -7.44
CA PHE A 261 -4.57 15.57 -6.92
C PHE A 261 -4.38 15.29 -5.42
N LEU A 262 -5.45 15.37 -4.61
CA LEU A 262 -5.38 15.04 -3.19
C LEU A 262 -5.04 13.57 -2.95
N ILE A 263 -5.62 12.65 -3.73
CA ILE A 263 -5.28 11.22 -3.70
C ILE A 263 -3.82 11.02 -4.08
N LEU A 264 -3.32 11.69 -5.13
CA LEU A 264 -1.92 11.63 -5.54
C LEU A 264 -0.98 11.99 -4.38
N VAL A 265 -1.22 13.13 -3.73
CA VAL A 265 -0.43 13.60 -2.58
C VAL A 265 -0.55 12.63 -1.40
N PHE A 266 -1.74 12.09 -1.15
CA PHE A 266 -1.96 11.12 -0.08
C PHE A 266 -1.22 9.79 -0.30
N LEU A 267 -1.23 9.27 -1.53
CA LEU A 267 -0.51 8.05 -1.89
C LEU A 267 1.01 8.23 -1.73
N LEU A 268 1.53 9.41 -2.08
CA LEU A 268 2.93 9.77 -1.84
C LEU A 268 3.24 9.78 -0.35
N TRP A 269 2.41 10.49 0.42
CA TRP A 269 2.53 10.58 1.87
C TRP A 269 2.52 9.20 2.53
N ARG A 270 1.63 8.30 2.08
CA ARG A 270 1.55 6.91 2.54
C ARG A 270 2.88 6.19 2.35
N LEU A 271 3.43 6.18 1.13
CA LEU A 271 4.67 5.44 0.83
C LEU A 271 5.86 5.94 1.65
N VAL A 272 5.97 7.26 1.83
CA VAL A 272 7.03 7.83 2.68
C VAL A 272 6.81 7.47 4.15
N SER A 273 5.55 7.52 4.63
CA SER A 273 5.21 7.13 6.00
C SER A 273 5.53 5.67 6.28
N GLU A 274 5.18 4.75 5.39
CA GLU A 274 5.49 3.31 5.49
C GLU A 274 7.01 3.09 5.57
N THR A 275 7.78 3.83 4.78
CA THR A 275 9.26 3.78 4.82
C THR A 275 9.82 4.31 6.14
N MET A 276 9.28 5.42 6.65
CA MET A 276 9.68 6.00 7.93
C MET A 276 9.34 5.09 9.10
N ILE A 277 8.19 4.41 9.08
CA ILE A 277 7.83 3.41 10.10
C ILE A 277 8.89 2.31 10.13
N TYR A 278 9.27 1.76 8.98
CA TYR A 278 10.32 0.75 8.92
C TYR A 278 11.64 1.26 9.53
N LEU A 279 12.11 2.44 9.11
CA LEU A 279 13.38 3.00 9.61
C LEU A 279 13.35 3.23 11.13
N VAL A 280 12.21 3.71 11.64
CA VAL A 280 12.04 3.96 13.07
C VAL A 280 11.92 2.65 13.86
N CYS A 281 11.13 1.68 13.40
CA CYS A 281 11.06 0.36 14.03
C CYS A 281 12.43 -0.32 14.04
N LYS A 282 13.19 -0.23 12.94
CA LYS A 282 14.55 -0.76 12.87
C LYS A 282 15.51 -0.07 13.85
N SER A 283 15.40 1.26 13.97
CA SER A 283 16.21 2.02 14.94
C SER A 283 15.90 1.67 16.40
N TYR A 284 14.64 1.36 16.73
CA TYR A 284 14.25 0.95 18.09
C TYR A 284 14.79 -0.43 18.47
N ASN A 285 14.88 -1.36 17.51
CA ASN A 285 15.33 -2.74 17.74
C ASN A 285 16.87 -2.87 17.87
N HIS A 286 17.64 -1.77 17.92
CA HIS A 286 19.10 -1.73 18.04
C HIS A 286 19.90 -2.56 17.01
N GLU A 287 19.28 -3.07 15.95
CA GLU A 287 20.00 -3.56 14.77
C GLU A 287 20.50 -2.34 13.99
N SER A 288 21.80 -2.05 14.11
CA SER A 288 22.47 -1.03 13.32
C SER A 288 22.11 -1.22 11.84
N ILE A 289 21.70 -0.13 11.19
CA ILE A 289 21.64 -0.07 9.73
C ILE A 289 23.06 -0.38 9.25
N ASP A 290 23.31 -1.62 8.85
CA ASP A 290 24.58 -2.03 8.28
C ASP A 290 24.85 -1.16 7.06
N LYS A 291 25.80 -0.25 7.22
CA LYS A 291 26.33 0.64 6.17
C LYS A 291 27.16 -0.12 5.13
N THR A 292 27.15 -1.46 5.14
CA THR A 292 28.11 -2.31 4.44
C THR A 292 27.54 -3.04 3.22
N THR A 293 26.24 -2.98 2.93
CA THR A 293 25.67 -3.71 1.77
C THR A 293 25.36 -2.83 0.54
N LEU A 294 25.70 -1.54 0.56
CA LEU A 294 25.49 -0.63 -0.58
C LEU A 294 26.80 0.04 -1.06
N SER A 295 27.95 -0.54 -0.78
CA SER A 295 29.25 -0.03 -1.23
C SER A 295 30.20 -1.19 -1.55
N ASP A 296 29.84 -1.99 -2.55
CA ASP A 296 30.83 -2.70 -3.36
C ASP A 296 30.66 -2.26 -4.82
N PRO A 297 31.40 -1.24 -5.27
CA PRO A 297 31.96 -1.27 -6.60
C PRO A 297 33.21 -2.16 -6.52
N ASP A 298 33.14 -3.39 -7.01
CA ASP A 298 34.33 -4.15 -7.35
C ASP A 298 34.99 -3.51 -8.59
N PRO A 299 36.26 -3.07 -8.53
CA PRO A 299 37.16 -3.13 -9.66
C PRO A 299 38.22 -4.19 -9.35
N VAL A 300 37.85 -5.47 -9.49
CA VAL A 300 38.86 -6.51 -9.64
C VAL A 300 39.40 -6.41 -11.07
N LEU A 301 40.49 -5.65 -11.22
CA LEU A 301 41.62 -5.90 -12.13
C LEU A 301 42.50 -4.65 -12.16
N LEU A 302 43.60 -4.65 -11.41
CA LEU A 302 44.95 -4.47 -11.95
C LEU A 302 46.00 -4.44 -10.84
N ARG A 303 47.08 -5.18 -11.13
CA ARG A 303 48.47 -4.99 -10.68
C ARG A 303 48.91 -5.67 -9.38
N SER A 304 49.25 -6.95 -9.55
CA SER A 304 50.49 -7.51 -9.00
C SER A 304 51.70 -6.76 -9.57
N SER A 305 52.52 -6.13 -8.72
CA SER A 305 53.99 -5.98 -8.87
C SER A 305 54.55 -4.98 -7.85
N GLU A 306 55.59 -5.42 -7.13
CA GLU A 306 56.73 -4.63 -6.59
C GLU A 306 56.52 -3.82 -5.29
N CYS A 307 56.86 -4.41 -4.13
CA CYS A 307 58.14 -4.31 -3.43
C CYS A 307 58.03 -4.91 -2.02
#